data_AF-A0A497G908-F1
#
_entry.id   AF-A0A497G908-F1
#
_cell.length_a   1.000
_cell.length_b   1.000
_cell.length_c   1.000
_cell.angle_alpha   90.00
_cell.angle_beta   90.00
_cell.angle_gamma   90.00
#
_symmetry.space_group_name_H-M   'P 1'
#
loop_
_entity.id
_entity.type
_entity.pdbx_description
1 polymer ?
#
loop_
_entity_poly.entity_id
_entity_poly.type
_entity_poly.pdbx_seq_one_letter_code
_entity_poly.pdbx_strand_id
1 'polypeptide(L)'
;MFGAFKEVFEKVSIRELDDVGVWLPESLMVKMRKSSNRMRKISSIENSKVILEIRNLGYTYPSDNSALIVVSKMSLYYEGITILHRMNPLFNIALTIIALIHMIIFSSFVPILIHFLTSILLLIYARPKIPFKMILGIIIMVFGHGWINAVLYRKEIVVLDLYFIKLTYEGLSFGFLLALRVTTIVLYSLMVATTTNPRDLAVSFTKQLGINYRYSYATYVTFRMAPIVYRDLSNILVARKIRNYRVSANP
;
A
#
# COMPACT_ATOMS: atom_id res chain seq x y z
N MET A 1 48.53 28.78 -6.34
CA MET A 1 47.95 27.90 -7.39
C MET A 1 48.10 26.40 -7.10
N PHE A 2 49.18 25.95 -6.44
CA PHE A 2 49.41 24.52 -6.09
C PHE A 2 48.57 23.94 -4.93
N GLY A 3 47.96 24.79 -4.09
CA GLY A 3 47.14 24.34 -2.95
C GLY A 3 45.76 23.78 -3.34
N ALA A 4 45.12 24.38 -4.34
CA ALA A 4 43.79 23.97 -4.82
C ALA A 4 43.83 22.64 -5.59
N PHE A 5 44.96 22.29 -6.20
CA PHE A 5 45.13 21.00 -6.90
C PHE A 5 45.21 19.81 -5.93
N LYS A 6 45.64 20.04 -4.68
CA LYS A 6 45.79 18.96 -3.69
C LYS A 6 44.44 18.49 -3.13
N GLU A 7 43.48 19.41 -2.95
CA GLU A 7 42.11 19.08 -2.52
C GLU A 7 41.31 18.35 -3.61
N VAL A 8 41.55 18.67 -4.89
CA VAL A 8 40.87 18.00 -6.01
C VAL A 8 41.31 16.55 -6.12
N PHE A 9 42.60 16.24 -5.92
CA PHE A 9 43.12 14.88 -5.98
C PHE A 9 42.72 14.00 -4.78
N GLU A 10 42.39 14.58 -3.62
CA GLU A 10 42.02 13.81 -2.43
C GLU A 10 40.57 13.30 -2.43
N LYS A 11 39.73 13.81 -3.35
CA LYS A 11 38.34 13.38 -3.58
C LYS A 11 38.17 12.34 -4.69
N VAL A 12 39.20 12.08 -5.49
CA VAL A 12 39.09 11.11 -6.59
C VAL A 12 39.09 9.70 -6.01
N SER A 13 38.02 8.95 -6.29
CA SER A 13 37.90 7.56 -5.87
C SER A 13 38.98 6.74 -6.59
N ILE A 14 39.66 5.82 -5.88
CA ILE A 14 40.75 5.00 -6.43
C ILE A 14 40.39 4.33 -7.77
N ARG A 15 39.10 4.02 -8.00
CA ARG A 15 38.59 3.50 -9.29
C ARG A 15 38.76 4.46 -10.47
N GLU A 16 38.59 5.77 -10.26
CA GLU A 16 38.70 6.78 -11.33
C GLU A 16 40.16 7.08 -11.70
N LEU A 17 41.13 6.77 -10.84
CA LEU A 17 42.57 6.93 -11.14
C LEU A 17 43.14 5.72 -11.91
N ASP A 18 42.62 4.51 -11.64
CA ASP A 18 42.98 3.29 -12.38
C ASP A 18 42.45 3.34 -13.83
N ASP A 19 41.25 3.89 -14.05
CA ASP A 19 40.65 4.06 -15.39
C ASP A 19 41.41 5.06 -16.28
N VAL A 20 42.23 5.94 -15.69
CA VAL A 20 42.99 7.02 -16.39
C VAL A 20 44.46 6.62 -16.63
N GLY A 21 44.87 5.40 -16.25
CA GLY A 21 46.18 4.83 -16.62
C GLY A 21 47.40 5.51 -15.99
N VAL A 22 47.21 6.24 -14.88
CA VAL A 22 48.32 6.94 -14.18
C VAL A 22 49.08 5.93 -13.31
N TRP A 23 50.28 5.54 -13.75
CA TRP A 23 51.16 4.63 -12.99
C TRP A 23 51.76 5.33 -11.77
N LEU A 24 51.21 5.07 -10.59
CA LEU A 24 51.74 5.53 -9.30
C LEU A 24 52.71 4.49 -8.72
N PRO A 25 53.85 4.91 -8.13
CA PRO A 25 54.77 3.99 -7.48
C PRO A 25 54.08 3.23 -6.33
N GLU A 26 54.39 1.94 -6.20
CA GLU A 26 53.66 0.97 -5.36
C GLU A 26 53.59 1.38 -3.87
N SER A 27 54.62 2.07 -3.38
CA SER A 27 54.67 2.63 -2.02
C SER A 27 53.60 3.71 -1.76
N LEU A 28 53.25 4.50 -2.77
CA LEU A 28 52.23 5.55 -2.70
C LEU A 28 50.82 4.97 -2.82
N MET A 29 50.64 3.97 -3.70
CA MET A 29 49.40 3.21 -3.86
C MET A 29 48.94 2.56 -2.54
N VAL A 30 49.86 1.91 -1.81
CA VAL A 30 49.55 1.28 -0.52
C VAL A 30 49.13 2.31 0.52
N LYS A 31 49.77 3.50 0.53
CA LYS A 31 49.46 4.57 1.49
C LYS A 31 48.11 5.23 1.21
N MET A 32 47.78 5.46 -0.07
CA MET A 32 46.49 6.00 -0.50
C MET A 32 45.35 4.99 -0.29
N ARG A 33 45.57 3.69 -0.56
CA ARG A 33 44.59 2.63 -0.29
C ARG A 33 44.29 2.47 1.20
N LYS A 34 45.31 2.57 2.06
CA LYS A 34 45.14 2.62 3.52
C LYS A 34 44.36 3.86 3.95
N SER A 35 44.65 5.04 3.39
CA SER A 35 43.94 6.29 3.71
C SER A 35 42.47 6.25 3.27
N SER A 36 42.18 5.79 2.05
CA SER A 36 40.82 5.64 1.52
C SER A 36 39.99 4.62 2.30
N ASN A 37 40.59 3.47 2.66
CA ASN A 37 39.92 2.49 3.52
C ASN A 37 39.67 3.07 4.93
N ARG A 38 40.57 3.89 5.46
CA ARG A 38 40.39 4.60 6.74
C ARG A 38 39.24 5.61 6.64
N MET A 39 39.21 6.42 5.58
CA MET A 39 38.15 7.40 5.30
C MET A 39 36.79 6.75 5.10
N ARG A 40 36.69 5.64 4.35
CA ARG A 40 35.46 4.84 4.23
C ARG A 40 35.03 4.25 5.57
N LYS A 41 35.98 3.78 6.38
CA LYS A 41 35.67 3.22 7.70
C LYS A 41 35.20 4.31 8.66
N ILE A 42 35.81 5.49 8.63
CA ILE A 42 35.41 6.66 9.43
C ILE A 42 34.03 7.16 8.99
N SER A 43 33.77 7.34 7.69
CA SER A 43 32.45 7.78 7.20
C SER A 43 31.36 6.73 7.45
N SER A 44 31.68 5.44 7.37
CA SER A 44 30.77 4.34 7.73
C SER A 44 30.44 4.35 9.23
N ILE A 45 31.43 4.57 10.09
CA ILE A 45 31.25 4.68 11.55
C ILE A 45 30.45 5.94 11.90
N GLU A 46 30.71 7.06 11.25
CA GLU A 46 30.00 8.32 11.47
C GLU A 46 28.55 8.23 10.99
N ASN A 47 28.31 7.67 9.80
CA ASN A 47 26.96 7.39 9.29
C ASN A 47 26.20 6.42 10.21
N SER A 48 26.85 5.37 10.72
CA SER A 48 26.20 4.44 11.65
C SER A 48 25.86 5.07 13.00
N LYS A 49 26.72 5.94 13.55
CA LYS A 49 26.43 6.71 14.76
C LYS A 49 25.28 7.69 14.55
N VAL A 50 25.28 8.43 13.45
CA VAL A 50 24.20 9.37 13.09
C VAL A 50 22.87 8.62 12.90
N ILE A 51 22.88 7.46 12.24
CA ILE A 51 21.68 6.62 12.07
C ILE A 51 21.16 6.10 13.41
N LEU A 52 22.06 5.69 14.32
CA LEU A 52 21.69 5.23 15.67
C LEU A 52 21.14 6.35 16.54
N GLU A 53 21.68 7.56 16.43
CA GLU A 53 21.23 8.74 17.16
C GLU A 53 19.85 9.21 16.68
N ILE A 54 19.62 9.22 15.36
CA ILE A 54 18.31 9.48 14.74
C ILE A 54 17.29 8.42 15.19
N ARG A 55 17.68 7.13 15.25
CA ARG A 55 16.84 6.03 15.72
C ARG A 55 16.49 6.16 17.20
N ASN A 56 17.43 6.56 18.06
CA ASN A 56 17.21 6.76 19.50
C ASN A 56 16.27 7.95 19.78
N LEU A 57 16.21 8.92 18.87
CA LEU A 57 15.24 10.03 18.91
C LEU A 57 13.83 9.64 18.41
N GLY A 58 13.56 8.34 18.21
CA GLY A 58 12.28 7.83 17.74
C GLY A 58 12.05 8.02 16.24
N TYR A 59 13.08 8.39 15.47
CA TYR A 59 12.99 8.60 14.03
C TYR A 59 13.55 7.40 13.27
N THR A 60 12.68 6.72 12.53
CA THR A 60 13.11 5.70 11.57
C THR A 60 13.47 6.38 10.26
N TYR A 61 14.75 6.41 9.92
CA TYR A 61 15.16 6.70 8.55
C TYR A 61 14.57 5.60 7.67
N PRO A 62 13.75 5.90 6.66
CA PRO A 62 13.29 4.88 5.77
C PRO A 62 14.52 4.41 4.98
N SER A 63 15.11 3.29 5.40
CA SER A 63 16.03 2.53 4.55
C SER A 63 15.34 2.27 3.20
N ASP A 64 16.12 2.18 2.13
CA ASP A 64 15.60 1.96 0.76
C ASP A 64 14.57 0.80 0.71
N ASN A 65 14.81 -0.26 1.50
CA ASN A 65 13.88 -1.38 1.67
C ASN A 65 12.65 -1.05 2.52
N SER A 66 12.77 -0.24 3.57
CA SER A 66 11.62 0.12 4.42
C SER A 66 10.63 1.07 3.72
N ALA A 67 11.09 1.96 2.83
CA ALA A 67 10.20 2.73 1.97
C ALA A 67 9.41 1.81 1.02
N LEU A 68 10.07 0.82 0.42
CA LEU A 68 9.42 -0.22 -0.39
C LEU A 68 8.42 -1.06 0.43
N ILE A 69 8.77 -1.41 1.67
CA ILE A 69 7.89 -2.16 2.59
C ILE A 69 6.68 -1.31 3.01
N VAL A 70 6.84 -0.02 3.28
CA VAL A 70 5.74 0.89 3.67
C VAL A 70 4.80 1.15 2.51
N VAL A 71 5.33 1.36 1.30
CA VAL A 71 4.55 1.48 0.07
C VAL A 71 3.81 0.19 -0.26
N SER A 72 4.48 -0.97 -0.12
CA SER A 72 3.84 -2.29 -0.24
C SER A 72 2.73 -2.47 0.79
N LYS A 73 2.88 -1.91 1.99
CA LYS A 73 1.84 -1.87 3.03
C LYS A 73 0.64 -1.00 2.67
N MET A 74 0.81 -0.08 1.72
CA MET A 74 -0.20 0.89 1.28
C MET A 74 -1.07 0.34 0.14
N SER A 75 -0.56 -0.60 -0.66
CA SER A 75 -1.35 -1.34 -1.63
C SER A 75 -1.98 -2.57 -0.99
N LEU A 76 -3.30 -2.72 -1.09
CA LEU A 76 -4.01 -3.93 -0.65
C LEU A 76 -3.75 -5.13 -1.58
N TYR A 77 -3.30 -4.86 -2.81
CA TYR A 77 -2.91 -5.88 -3.77
C TYR A 77 -1.63 -6.62 -3.34
N TYR A 78 -1.65 -7.94 -3.49
CA TYR A 78 -0.49 -8.81 -3.30
C TYR A 78 -0.31 -9.72 -4.52
N GLU A 79 0.92 -9.96 -4.94
CA GLU A 79 1.20 -10.89 -6.03
C GLU A 79 0.94 -12.34 -5.58
N GLY A 80 -0.19 -12.89 -6.00
CA GLY A 80 -0.60 -14.26 -5.74
C GLY A 80 -0.29 -15.22 -6.90
N ILE A 81 -0.22 -16.51 -6.60
CA ILE A 81 -0.02 -17.58 -7.60
C ILE A 81 -1.33 -18.10 -8.21
N THR A 82 -2.48 -17.71 -7.65
CA THR A 82 -3.77 -18.30 -8.03
C THR A 82 -4.25 -17.76 -9.38
N ILE A 83 -5.15 -18.50 -10.03
CA ILE A 83 -5.69 -18.10 -11.34
C ILE A 83 -6.30 -16.70 -11.27
N LEU A 84 -7.03 -16.38 -10.19
CA LEU A 84 -7.62 -15.06 -9.96
C LEU A 84 -6.62 -13.89 -10.04
N HIS A 85 -5.37 -14.08 -9.62
CA HIS A 85 -4.32 -13.04 -9.68
C HIS A 85 -3.69 -12.90 -11.06
N ARG A 86 -3.79 -13.94 -11.90
CA ARG A 86 -3.19 -13.99 -13.25
C ARG A 86 -4.20 -13.72 -14.36
N MET A 87 -5.49 -13.84 -14.06
CA MET A 87 -6.58 -13.50 -14.98
C MET A 87 -6.55 -12.02 -15.32
N ASN A 88 -7.15 -11.68 -16.47
CA ASN A 88 -7.23 -10.29 -16.88
C ASN A 88 -7.99 -9.46 -15.82
N PRO A 89 -7.40 -8.37 -15.30
CA PRO A 89 -8.02 -7.43 -14.37
C PRO A 89 -9.46 -7.03 -14.71
N LEU A 90 -9.71 -6.75 -15.99
CA LEU A 90 -11.02 -6.30 -16.45
C LEU A 90 -12.08 -7.39 -16.32
N PHE A 91 -11.68 -8.65 -16.50
CA PHE A 91 -12.59 -9.78 -16.36
C PHE A 91 -13.03 -9.96 -14.90
N ASN A 92 -12.10 -9.84 -13.95
CA ASN A 92 -12.43 -9.89 -12.52
C ASN A 92 -13.42 -8.78 -12.14
N ILE A 93 -13.22 -7.56 -12.65
CA ILE A 93 -14.13 -6.43 -12.42
C ILE A 93 -15.48 -6.64 -13.11
N ALA A 94 -15.48 -7.15 -14.34
CA ALA A 94 -16.72 -7.44 -15.05
C ALA A 94 -17.54 -8.49 -14.29
N LEU A 95 -16.91 -9.56 -13.80
CA LEU A 95 -17.58 -10.58 -12.98
C LEU A 95 -18.19 -9.99 -11.71
N THR A 96 -17.47 -9.12 -10.99
CA THR A 96 -18.04 -8.49 -9.81
C THR A 96 -19.20 -7.57 -10.15
N ILE A 97 -19.09 -6.73 -11.19
CA ILE A 97 -20.18 -5.86 -11.63
C ILE A 97 -21.42 -6.68 -12.03
N ILE A 98 -21.24 -7.78 -12.77
CA ILE A 98 -22.34 -8.68 -13.14
C ILE A 98 -23.00 -9.27 -11.89
N ALA A 99 -22.21 -9.72 -10.91
CA ALA A 99 -22.73 -10.23 -9.64
C ALA A 99 -23.51 -9.15 -8.86
N LEU A 100 -23.04 -7.90 -8.86
CA LEU A 100 -23.74 -6.78 -8.23
C LEU A 100 -25.07 -6.47 -8.92
N ILE A 101 -25.08 -6.41 -10.25
CA ILE A 101 -26.31 -6.19 -11.03
C ILE A 101 -27.32 -7.31 -10.76
N HIS A 102 -26.86 -8.56 -10.76
CA HIS A 102 -27.70 -9.72 -10.45
C HIS A 102 -28.34 -9.61 -9.06
N MET A 103 -27.57 -9.23 -8.03
CA MET A 103 -28.11 -8.98 -6.69
C MET A 103 -29.12 -7.84 -6.60
N ILE A 104 -28.99 -6.81 -7.45
CA ILE A 104 -29.94 -5.69 -7.50
C ILE A 104 -31.26 -6.14 -8.12
N ILE A 105 -31.20 -6.90 -9.21
CA ILE A 105 -32.39 -7.42 -9.92
C ILE A 105 -33.13 -8.44 -9.03
N PHE A 106 -32.40 -9.33 -8.37
CA PHE A 106 -32.97 -10.38 -7.54
C PHE A 106 -32.82 -10.06 -6.06
N SER A 107 -33.77 -9.29 -5.51
CA SER A 107 -33.73 -8.82 -4.13
C SER A 107 -34.06 -9.88 -3.05
N SER A 108 -34.33 -11.12 -3.45
CA SER A 108 -34.66 -12.23 -2.56
C SER A 108 -33.46 -12.70 -1.71
N PHE A 109 -33.74 -13.34 -0.59
CA PHE A 109 -32.71 -13.85 0.34
C PHE A 109 -31.76 -14.86 -0.32
N VAL A 110 -32.30 -15.80 -1.10
CA VAL A 110 -31.52 -16.92 -1.70
C VAL A 110 -30.40 -16.42 -2.64
N PRO A 111 -30.66 -15.56 -3.65
CA PRO A 111 -29.61 -14.97 -4.49
C PRO A 111 -28.52 -14.27 -3.69
N ILE A 112 -28.89 -13.48 -2.68
CA ILE A 112 -27.95 -12.74 -1.83
C ILE A 112 -27.05 -13.72 -1.06
N LEU A 113 -27.62 -14.79 -0.51
CA LEU A 113 -26.89 -15.82 0.21
C LEU A 113 -25.90 -16.56 -0.71
N ILE A 114 -26.32 -16.90 -1.94
CA ILE A 114 -25.43 -17.53 -2.92
C ILE A 114 -24.24 -16.61 -3.25
N HIS A 115 -24.49 -15.32 -3.49
CA HIS A 115 -23.40 -14.37 -3.75
C HIS A 115 -22.48 -14.17 -2.54
N PHE A 116 -23.05 -14.17 -1.33
CA PHE A 116 -22.27 -14.11 -0.10
C PHE A 116 -21.31 -15.31 0.00
N LEU A 117 -21.83 -16.54 -0.14
CA LEU A 117 -21.03 -17.76 -0.05
C LEU A 117 -19.96 -17.85 -1.17
N THR A 118 -20.33 -17.49 -2.41
CA THR A 118 -19.37 -17.47 -3.51
C THR A 118 -18.26 -16.45 -3.30
N SER A 119 -18.56 -15.26 -2.77
CA SER A 119 -17.53 -14.25 -2.45
C SER A 119 -16.54 -14.74 -1.39
N ILE A 120 -17.02 -15.46 -0.36
CA ILE A 120 -16.16 -16.09 0.65
C ILE A 120 -15.28 -17.16 0.01
N LEU A 121 -15.86 -18.04 -0.82
CA LEU A 121 -15.11 -19.10 -1.50
C LEU A 121 -14.00 -18.53 -2.38
N LEU A 122 -14.28 -17.45 -3.12
CA LEU A 122 -13.29 -16.77 -3.96
C LEU A 122 -12.17 -16.12 -3.13
N LEU A 123 -12.49 -15.54 -1.97
CA LEU A 123 -11.48 -15.01 -1.05
C LEU A 123 -10.62 -16.11 -0.44
N ILE A 124 -11.21 -17.24 -0.03
CA ILE A 124 -10.46 -18.41 0.46
C ILE A 124 -9.54 -18.94 -0.65
N TYR A 125 -10.04 -19.01 -1.89
CA TYR A 125 -9.24 -19.42 -3.04
C TYR A 125 -8.10 -18.44 -3.34
N ALA A 126 -8.36 -17.13 -3.27
CA ALA A 126 -7.35 -16.09 -3.51
C ALA A 126 -6.27 -16.04 -2.42
N ARG A 127 -6.59 -16.43 -1.17
CA ARG A 127 -5.68 -16.36 -0.01
C ARG A 127 -5.04 -14.97 0.19
N PRO A 128 -5.82 -13.89 0.20
CA PRO A 128 -5.29 -12.55 0.38
C PRO A 128 -4.74 -12.35 1.80
N LYS A 129 -3.69 -11.54 1.92
CA LYS A 129 -3.15 -11.11 3.22
C LYS A 129 -3.95 -9.92 3.74
N ILE A 130 -5.10 -10.19 4.34
CA ILE A 130 -5.98 -9.14 4.87
C ILE A 130 -5.51 -8.75 6.28
N PRO A 131 -5.26 -7.46 6.57
CA PRO A 131 -4.89 -7.03 7.92
C PRO A 131 -6.06 -7.22 8.88
N PHE A 132 -5.79 -7.72 10.09
CA PHE A 132 -6.81 -7.98 11.11
C PHE A 132 -7.71 -6.78 11.41
N LYS A 133 -7.15 -5.57 11.42
CA LYS A 133 -7.90 -4.31 11.62
C LYS A 133 -8.99 -4.10 10.56
N MET A 134 -8.77 -4.53 9.33
CA MET A 134 -9.75 -4.42 8.25
C MET A 134 -10.89 -5.41 8.46
N ILE A 135 -10.59 -6.65 8.87
CA ILE A 135 -11.62 -7.65 9.23
C ILE A 135 -12.49 -7.11 10.36
N LEU A 136 -11.88 -6.55 11.40
CA LEU A 136 -12.61 -5.92 12.50
C LEU A 136 -13.49 -4.76 12.02
N GLY A 137 -12.98 -3.92 11.12
CA GLY A 137 -13.75 -2.84 10.50
C GLY A 137 -14.97 -3.34 9.72
N ILE A 138 -14.82 -4.43 8.96
CA ILE A 138 -15.93 -5.08 8.24
C ILE A 138 -16.95 -5.60 9.25
N ILE A 139 -16.53 -6.31 10.30
CA ILE A 139 -17.43 -6.84 11.32
C ILE A 139 -18.25 -5.71 11.98
N ILE A 140 -17.58 -4.64 12.43
CA ILE A 140 -18.23 -3.47 13.04
C ILE A 140 -19.21 -2.82 12.05
N MET A 141 -18.82 -2.68 10.79
CA MET A 141 -19.68 -2.14 9.74
C MET A 141 -20.95 -2.99 9.55
N VAL A 142 -20.82 -4.31 9.49
CA VAL A 142 -21.94 -5.23 9.28
C VAL A 142 -22.92 -5.18 10.46
N PHE A 143 -22.40 -5.26 11.68
CA PHE A 143 -23.23 -5.15 12.88
C PHE A 143 -23.90 -3.78 13.00
N GLY A 144 -23.15 -2.69 12.80
CA GLY A 144 -23.69 -1.34 12.86
C GLY A 144 -24.76 -1.09 11.79
N HIS A 145 -24.50 -1.51 10.55
CA HIS A 145 -25.45 -1.38 9.46
C HIS A 145 -26.72 -2.21 9.69
N GLY A 146 -26.58 -3.49 10.08
CA GLY A 146 -27.73 -4.35 10.37
C GLY A 146 -28.57 -3.82 11.52
N TRP A 147 -27.91 -3.37 12.60
CA TRP A 147 -28.58 -2.77 13.76
C TRP A 147 -29.38 -1.51 13.40
N ILE A 148 -28.75 -0.57 12.68
CA ILE A 148 -29.41 0.67 12.27
C ILE A 148 -30.65 0.37 11.41
N ASN A 149 -30.54 -0.54 10.44
CA ASN A 149 -31.68 -0.90 9.61
C ASN A 149 -32.78 -1.64 10.38
N ALA A 150 -32.41 -2.48 11.35
CA ALA A 150 -33.39 -3.20 12.16
C ALA A 150 -34.20 -2.28 13.10
N VAL A 151 -33.58 -1.21 13.61
CA VAL A 151 -34.24 -0.22 14.47
C VAL A 151 -35.07 0.80 13.66
N LEU A 152 -34.59 1.19 12.47
CA LEU A 152 -35.28 2.16 11.63
C LEU A 152 -36.50 1.57 10.91
N TYR A 153 -36.47 0.27 10.60
CA TYR A 153 -37.59 -0.38 9.94
C TYR A 153 -38.69 -0.72 10.96
N ARG A 154 -39.76 0.08 10.95
CA ARG A 154 -40.89 -0.04 11.89
C ARG A 154 -42.11 -0.61 11.17
N LYS A 155 -42.51 -1.81 11.59
CA LYS A 155 -43.79 -2.46 11.25
C LYS A 155 -44.53 -2.87 12.53
N GLU A 156 -45.72 -3.43 12.37
CA GLU A 156 -46.70 -3.62 13.44
C GLU A 156 -46.30 -4.67 14.49
N ILE A 157 -45.49 -5.69 14.13
CA ILE A 157 -45.13 -6.78 15.05
C ILE A 157 -43.87 -6.43 15.85
N VAL A 158 -44.07 -5.87 17.04
CA VAL A 158 -43.01 -5.49 17.98
C VAL A 158 -42.54 -6.71 18.78
N VAL A 159 -41.26 -7.05 18.68
CA VAL A 159 -40.62 -8.15 19.43
C VAL A 159 -40.01 -7.64 20.73
N LEU A 160 -39.50 -6.40 20.73
CA LEU A 160 -38.89 -5.78 21.90
C LEU A 160 -39.22 -4.29 21.91
N ASP A 161 -39.92 -3.84 22.95
CA ASP A 161 -40.31 -2.44 23.14
C ASP A 161 -39.48 -1.86 24.30
N LEU A 162 -38.37 -1.22 23.98
CA LEU A 162 -37.70 -0.29 24.89
C LEU A 162 -38.28 1.09 24.60
N TYR A 163 -38.56 1.88 25.64
CA TYR A 163 -39.22 3.20 25.57
C TYR A 163 -38.76 4.13 24.41
N PHE A 164 -37.50 4.03 23.96
CA PHE A 164 -36.97 4.73 22.78
C PHE A 164 -36.63 3.86 21.56
N ILE A 165 -36.55 2.53 21.69
CA ILE A 165 -36.11 1.60 20.65
C ILE A 165 -37.15 0.48 20.52
N LYS A 166 -37.88 0.47 19.40
CA LYS A 166 -38.81 -0.61 19.04
C LYS A 166 -38.14 -1.51 18.02
N LEU A 167 -37.89 -2.76 18.39
CA LEU A 167 -37.35 -3.77 17.48
C LEU A 167 -38.50 -4.66 16.99
N THR A 168 -38.66 -4.73 15.67
CA THR A 168 -39.71 -5.52 15.02
C THR A 168 -39.10 -6.76 14.38
N TYR A 169 -39.88 -7.84 14.24
CA TYR A 169 -39.39 -9.07 13.61
C TYR A 169 -39.03 -8.83 12.13
N GLU A 170 -39.88 -8.05 11.45
CA GLU A 170 -39.67 -7.62 10.09
C GLU A 170 -38.45 -6.69 9.98
N GLY A 171 -38.23 -5.83 10.97
CA GLY A 171 -37.03 -4.99 11.02
C GLY A 171 -35.76 -5.82 11.15
N LEU A 172 -35.76 -6.82 12.03
CA LEU A 172 -34.61 -7.71 12.19
C LEU A 172 -34.30 -8.48 10.90
N SER A 173 -35.31 -9.07 10.26
CA SER A 173 -35.14 -9.83 9.02
C SER A 173 -34.73 -8.94 7.85
N PHE A 174 -35.32 -7.76 7.71
CA PHE A 174 -34.95 -6.77 6.69
C PHE A 174 -33.54 -6.23 6.90
N GLY A 175 -33.21 -5.84 8.14
CA GLY A 175 -31.89 -5.36 8.53
C GLY A 175 -30.80 -6.41 8.30
N PHE A 176 -31.09 -7.68 8.59
CA PHE A 176 -30.20 -8.79 8.29
C PHE A 176 -29.98 -8.97 6.78
N LEU A 177 -31.04 -8.94 5.97
CA LEU A 177 -30.94 -9.07 4.51
C LEU A 177 -30.11 -7.93 3.89
N LEU A 178 -30.32 -6.70 4.34
CA LEU A 178 -29.53 -5.55 3.91
C LEU A 178 -28.07 -5.63 4.36
N ALA A 179 -27.82 -6.02 5.61
CA ALA A 179 -26.48 -6.23 6.12
C ALA A 179 -25.74 -7.30 5.31
N LEU A 180 -26.40 -8.42 5.01
CA LEU A 180 -25.85 -9.47 4.16
C LEU A 180 -25.50 -8.93 2.77
N ARG A 181 -26.42 -8.16 2.16
CA ARG A 181 -26.19 -7.54 0.84
C ARG A 181 -24.96 -6.63 0.84
N VAL A 182 -24.86 -5.73 1.80
CA VAL A 182 -23.71 -4.80 1.91
C VAL A 182 -22.42 -5.56 2.18
N THR A 183 -22.46 -6.60 3.02
CA THR A 183 -21.29 -7.44 3.29
C THR A 183 -20.79 -8.10 2.00
N THR A 184 -21.69 -8.67 1.20
CA THR A 184 -21.33 -9.30 -0.09
C THR A 184 -20.67 -8.31 -1.05
N ILE A 185 -21.16 -7.07 -1.12
CA ILE A 185 -20.53 -6.01 -1.93
C ILE A 185 -19.10 -5.75 -1.46
N VAL A 186 -18.91 -5.63 -0.14
CA VAL A 186 -17.59 -5.41 0.47
C VAL A 186 -16.66 -6.59 0.19
N LEU A 187 -17.14 -7.83 0.26
CA LEU A 187 -16.34 -9.03 -0.01
C LEU A 187 -15.91 -9.12 -1.48
N TYR A 188 -16.80 -8.82 -2.43
CA TYR A 188 -16.40 -8.74 -3.85
C TYR A 188 -15.42 -7.60 -4.11
N SER A 189 -15.61 -6.44 -3.49
CA SER A 189 -14.66 -5.34 -3.57
C SER A 189 -13.30 -5.73 -3.00
N LEU A 190 -13.27 -6.44 -1.87
CA LEU A 190 -12.05 -6.94 -1.24
C LEU A 190 -11.33 -7.95 -2.14
N MET A 191 -12.08 -8.84 -2.78
CA MET A 191 -11.54 -9.78 -3.76
C MET A 191 -10.82 -9.02 -4.87
N VAL A 192 -11.48 -8.09 -5.55
CA VAL A 192 -10.86 -7.31 -6.65
C VAL A 192 -9.67 -6.50 -6.14
N ALA A 193 -9.79 -5.83 -5.00
CA ALA A 193 -8.73 -4.98 -4.46
C ALA A 193 -7.47 -5.78 -4.05
N THR A 194 -7.62 -7.06 -3.70
CA THR A 194 -6.50 -7.92 -3.32
C THR A 194 -5.90 -8.69 -4.50
N THR A 195 -6.70 -9.02 -5.52
CA THR A 195 -6.27 -9.84 -6.65
C THR A 195 -5.91 -9.06 -7.91
N THR A 196 -6.24 -7.76 -7.98
CA THR A 196 -6.09 -6.95 -9.20
C THR A 196 -5.06 -5.84 -9.03
N ASN A 197 -4.05 -5.83 -9.91
CA ASN A 197 -3.05 -4.75 -9.95
C ASN A 197 -3.64 -3.51 -10.68
N PRO A 198 -3.64 -2.32 -10.05
CA PRO A 198 -4.18 -1.11 -10.66
C PRO A 198 -3.44 -0.67 -11.93
N ARG A 199 -2.15 -0.99 -12.06
CA ARG A 199 -1.37 -0.71 -13.28
C ARG A 199 -1.87 -1.56 -14.45
N ASP A 200 -2.07 -2.85 -14.21
CA ASP A 200 -2.48 -3.79 -15.25
C ASP A 200 -3.93 -3.53 -15.65
N LEU A 201 -4.78 -3.12 -14.71
CA LEU A 201 -6.13 -2.67 -14.99
C LEU A 201 -6.16 -1.49 -15.98
N ALA A 202 -5.31 -0.49 -15.80
CA ALA A 202 -5.23 0.66 -16.70
C ALA A 202 -4.86 0.22 -18.13
N VAL A 203 -3.96 -0.76 -18.28
CA VAL A 203 -3.58 -1.30 -19.60
C VAL A 203 -4.70 -2.15 -20.21
N SER A 204 -5.39 -2.96 -19.40
CA SER A 204 -6.53 -3.77 -19.83
C SER A 204 -7.64 -2.93 -20.45
N PHE A 205 -7.90 -1.73 -19.91
CA PHE A 205 -8.86 -0.79 -20.49
C PHE A 205 -8.56 -0.39 -21.93
N THR A 206 -7.30 -0.09 -22.28
CA THR A 206 -6.95 0.18 -23.69
C THR A 206 -7.14 -1.07 -24.54
N LYS A 207 -6.63 -2.22 -24.08
CA LYS A 207 -6.61 -3.45 -24.88
C LYS A 207 -8.00 -4.00 -25.19
N GLN A 208 -8.97 -3.83 -24.29
CA GLN A 208 -10.27 -4.48 -24.39
C GLN A 208 -11.43 -3.52 -24.64
N LEU A 209 -11.38 -2.31 -24.09
CA LEU A 209 -12.43 -1.30 -24.29
C LEU A 209 -12.07 -0.27 -25.36
N GLY A 210 -10.89 -0.36 -25.98
CA GLY A 210 -10.46 0.58 -27.01
C GLY A 210 -10.24 2.01 -26.49
N ILE A 211 -10.07 2.19 -25.17
CA ILE A 211 -9.76 3.50 -24.58
C ILE A 211 -8.46 4.02 -25.18
N ASN A 212 -8.41 5.33 -25.46
CA ASN A 212 -7.23 5.95 -26.06
C ASN A 212 -5.99 5.69 -25.19
N TYR A 213 -4.93 5.19 -25.83
CA TYR A 213 -3.66 4.83 -25.21
C TYR A 213 -3.09 5.92 -24.29
N ARG A 214 -3.31 7.20 -24.63
CA ARG A 214 -2.83 8.36 -23.83
C ARG A 214 -3.32 8.31 -22.38
N TYR A 215 -4.59 7.94 -22.15
CA TYR A 215 -5.17 7.90 -20.80
C TYR A 215 -4.65 6.72 -19.98
N SER A 216 -4.58 5.53 -20.60
CA SER A 216 -4.04 4.34 -19.94
C SER A 216 -2.55 4.48 -19.64
N TYR A 217 -1.78 5.07 -20.56
CA TYR A 217 -0.37 5.35 -20.35
C TYR A 217 -0.15 6.35 -19.21
N ALA A 218 -0.89 7.47 -19.19
CA ALA A 218 -0.82 8.43 -18.10
C ALA A 218 -1.11 7.76 -16.74
N THR A 219 -2.21 7.00 -16.66
CA THR A 219 -2.61 6.28 -15.44
C THR A 219 -1.56 5.27 -14.99
N TYR A 220 -1.00 4.50 -15.93
CA TYR A 220 0.07 3.54 -15.67
C TYR A 220 1.31 4.23 -15.08
N VAL A 221 1.75 5.34 -15.69
CA VAL A 221 2.88 6.14 -15.21
C VAL A 221 2.59 6.71 -13.82
N THR A 222 1.39 7.23 -13.58
CA THR A 222 0.98 7.73 -12.25
C THR A 222 1.10 6.65 -11.18
N PHE A 223 0.53 5.47 -11.40
CA PHE A 223 0.62 4.37 -10.43
C PHE A 223 2.04 3.82 -10.25
N ARG A 224 2.90 3.94 -11.28
CA ARG A 224 4.33 3.61 -11.19
C ARG A 224 5.13 4.67 -10.41
N MET A 225 4.78 5.94 -10.55
CA MET A 225 5.46 7.06 -9.89
C MET A 225 5.03 7.26 -8.44
N ALA A 226 3.78 6.95 -8.08
CA ALA A 226 3.26 7.01 -6.72
C ALA A 226 4.23 6.47 -5.63
N PRO A 227 4.81 5.26 -5.76
CA PRO A 227 5.77 4.74 -4.77
C PRO A 227 7.07 5.56 -4.67
N ILE A 228 7.54 6.13 -5.78
CA ILE A 228 8.76 6.94 -5.85
C ILE A 228 8.50 8.29 -5.18
N VAL A 229 7.40 8.96 -5.55
CA VAL A 229 7.00 10.24 -4.96
C VAL A 229 6.81 10.10 -3.44
N TYR A 230 6.19 9.01 -2.98
CA TYR A 230 6.04 8.76 -1.55
C TYR A 230 7.40 8.64 -0.83
N ARG A 231 8.36 7.92 -1.43
CA ARG A 231 9.72 7.80 -0.91
C ARG A 231 10.40 9.16 -0.82
N ASP A 232 10.35 9.95 -1.88
CA ASP A 232 10.99 11.27 -1.91
C ASP A 232 10.36 12.23 -0.91
N LEU A 233 9.03 12.24 -0.79
CA LEU A 233 8.32 13.01 0.23
C LEU A 233 8.76 12.60 1.64
N SER A 234 8.89 11.30 1.92
CA SER A 234 9.36 10.83 3.21
C SER A 234 10.79 11.29 3.52
N ASN A 235 11.69 11.28 2.53
CA ASN A 235 13.06 11.79 2.65
C ASN A 235 13.07 13.30 2.94
N ILE A 236 12.24 14.07 2.24
CA ILE A 236 12.11 15.52 2.45
C ILE A 236 11.59 15.82 3.85
N LEU A 237 10.57 15.08 4.32
CA LEU A 237 10.00 15.25 5.67
C LEU A 237 11.04 14.96 6.76
N VAL A 238 11.84 13.90 6.61
CA VAL A 238 12.93 13.58 7.53
C VAL A 238 14.00 14.67 7.52
N ALA A 239 14.43 15.14 6.35
CA ALA A 239 15.42 16.20 6.23
C ALA A 239 14.94 17.54 6.85
N ARG A 240 13.68 17.91 6.62
CA ARG A 240 13.06 19.09 7.25
C ARG A 240 13.02 18.97 8.77
N LYS A 241 12.72 17.77 9.29
CA LYS A 241 12.67 17.52 10.74
C LYS A 241 14.03 17.67 11.41
N ILE A 242 15.09 17.16 10.78
CA ILE A 242 16.48 17.33 11.26
C ILE A 242 16.89 18.80 11.24
N ARG A 243 16.51 19.55 10.19
CA ARG A 243 16.79 20.98 10.10
C ARG A 243 16.08 21.78 11.20
N ASN A 244 14.80 21.50 11.45
CA ASN A 244 14.05 22.14 12.55
C ASN A 244 14.60 21.77 13.93
N TYR A 245 15.14 20.56 14.11
CA TYR A 245 15.75 20.15 15.38
C TYR A 245 16.98 21.00 15.75
N ARG A 246 17.72 21.54 14.78
CA ARG A 246 18.85 22.45 15.04
C ARG A 246 18.45 23.86 15.45
N VAL A 247 17.19 24.27 15.23
CA VAL A 247 16.71 25.62 15.57
C VAL A 247 16.16 25.69 16.99
N SER A 248 15.70 24.56 17.56
CA SER A 248 15.22 24.50 18.96
C SER A 248 16.29 24.14 19.98
N ALA A 249 17.51 23.80 19.53
CA ALA A 249 18.65 23.54 20.40
C ALA A 249 19.53 24.80 20.51
N ASN A 250 18.96 25.87 21.03
CA ASN A 250 19.72 26.97 21.61
C ASN A 250 19.13 27.20 23.03
N PRO A 251 19.95 27.12 24.09
CA PRO A 251 19.49 27.37 25.46
C PRO A 251 18.95 28.78 25.66
#